data_AF-A0A7V9UPT2-F1
#
_entry.id   AF-A0A7V9UPT2-F1
#
_cell.length_a   1.000
_cell.length_b   1.000
_cell.length_c   1.000
_cell.angle_alpha   90.00
_cell.angle_beta   90.00
_cell.angle_gamma   90.00
#
_symmetry.space_group_name_H-M   'P 1'
#
loop_
_entity.id
_entity.type
_entity.pdbx_description
1 polymer ?
#
loop_
_entity_poly.entity_id
_entity_poly.type
_entity_poly.pdbx_seq_one_letter_code
_entity_poly.pdbx_strand_id
1 'polypeptide(L)'
;AFRQVFGKDLELIYEISHNLVQREWHPEYDEVWVHRKGATRAFPAGHPGLKGTFWEETGHPVLIPGSNKDWSYILRPAVGAVNSGFSVNHGAGRRMSRGEATRSLSQRQIDDEYREAGILVNTDGRVPLDEAAPCYKSSEEVIDAVVGAGLATIEYKLWPLASLKGTDGRKQKRRGKGGKPQKTRSHF
;
A
#
# COMPACT_ATOMS: atom_id res chain seq x y z
N ALA A 1 -17.04 -13.46 3.86
CA ALA A 1 -16.35 -13.90 2.62
C ALA A 1 -15.56 -15.19 2.85
N PHE A 2 -14.36 -15.18 3.43
CA PHE A 2 -13.51 -16.38 3.54
C PHE A 2 -14.17 -17.57 4.25
N ARG A 3 -14.75 -17.38 5.44
CA ARG A 3 -15.51 -18.43 6.13
C ARG A 3 -16.66 -19.01 5.30
N GLN A 4 -17.35 -18.19 4.51
CA GLN A 4 -18.48 -18.64 3.68
C GLN A 4 -18.01 -19.50 2.49
N VAL A 5 -16.84 -19.18 1.91
CA VAL A 5 -16.30 -19.87 0.72
C VAL A 5 -15.46 -21.09 1.11
N PHE A 6 -14.63 -20.97 2.15
CA PHE A 6 -13.62 -21.97 2.52
C PHE A 6 -13.88 -22.65 3.87
N GLY A 7 -14.94 -22.27 4.59
CA GLY A 7 -15.30 -22.88 5.88
C GLY A 7 -14.35 -22.58 7.04
N LYS A 8 -13.37 -21.67 6.87
CA LYS A 8 -12.38 -21.30 7.90
C LYS A 8 -12.33 -19.80 8.14
N ASP A 9 -12.07 -19.44 9.39
CA ASP A 9 -11.78 -18.06 9.79
C ASP A 9 -10.33 -17.69 9.44
N LEU A 10 -10.08 -16.39 9.25
CA LEU A 10 -8.75 -15.83 9.05
C LEU A 10 -8.20 -15.36 10.40
N GLU A 11 -6.90 -15.52 10.58
CA GLU A 11 -6.16 -14.98 11.72
C GLU A 11 -5.47 -13.67 11.32
N LEU A 12 -5.60 -12.64 12.15
CA LEU A 12 -4.86 -11.40 12.00
C LEU A 12 -3.44 -11.61 12.54
N ILE A 13 -2.46 -11.63 11.65
CA ILE A 13 -1.04 -11.75 12.06
C ILE A 13 -0.52 -10.44 12.64
N TYR A 14 -0.76 -9.32 11.95
CA TYR A 14 -0.28 -8.02 12.39
C TYR A 14 -1.02 -6.87 11.68
N GLU A 15 -1.11 -5.73 12.35
CA GLU A 15 -1.58 -4.47 11.80
C GLU A 15 -0.53 -3.39 12.10
N ILE A 16 -0.26 -2.54 11.11
CA ILE A 16 0.71 -1.45 11.28
C ILE A 16 0.23 -0.19 10.55
N SER A 17 0.27 0.92 11.28
CA SER A 17 0.00 2.25 10.72
C SER A 17 1.24 2.83 10.05
N HIS A 18 1.02 3.64 9.01
CA HIS A 18 2.10 4.30 8.26
C HIS A 18 2.01 5.83 8.20
N ASN A 19 0.96 6.40 8.80
CA ASN A 19 0.76 7.84 8.94
C ASN A 19 0.31 8.11 10.39
N LEU A 20 1.25 8.49 11.26
CA LEU A 20 0.98 8.66 12.69
C LEU A 20 2.02 9.56 13.35
N VAL A 21 1.69 10.02 14.55
CA VAL A 21 2.64 10.60 15.51
C VAL A 21 2.50 9.84 16.81
N GLN A 22 3.60 9.33 17.36
CA GLN A 22 3.59 8.54 18.59
C GLN A 22 4.84 8.78 19.42
N ARG A 23 4.69 8.75 20.74
CA ARG A 23 5.80 8.82 21.69
C ARG A 23 6.51 7.46 21.76
N GLU A 24 7.81 7.44 21.50
CA GLU A 24 8.65 6.25 21.47
C GLU A 24 10.02 6.55 22.09
N TRP A 25 10.71 5.52 22.56
CA TRP A 25 12.05 5.63 23.12
C TRP A 25 13.12 5.51 22.02
N HIS A 26 14.20 6.29 22.14
CA HIS A 26 15.38 6.22 21.28
C HIS A 26 16.66 6.24 22.13
N PRO A 27 17.69 5.44 21.82
CA PRO A 27 18.90 5.35 22.65
C PRO A 27 19.69 6.66 22.77
N GLU A 28 19.66 7.51 21.74
CA GLU A 28 20.38 8.80 21.74
C GLU A 28 19.56 9.95 22.34
N TYR A 29 18.23 9.89 22.21
CA TYR A 29 17.34 11.02 22.47
C TYR A 29 16.32 10.78 23.58
N ASP A 30 16.34 9.59 24.18
CA ASP A 30 15.35 9.11 25.15
C ASP A 30 13.92 9.17 24.59
N GLU A 31 12.95 9.75 25.31
CA GLU A 31 11.58 9.88 24.81
C GLU A 31 11.46 10.93 23.69
N VAL A 32 11.02 10.48 22.50
CA VAL A 32 10.80 11.33 21.33
C VAL A 32 9.38 11.16 20.76
N TRP A 33 8.89 12.20 20.07
CA TRP A 33 7.70 12.09 19.24
C TRP A 33 8.10 11.74 17.81
N VAL A 34 7.82 10.51 17.39
CA VAL A 34 8.15 10.04 16.04
C VAL A 34 7.00 10.34 15.10
N HIS A 35 7.26 11.19 14.11
CA HIS A 35 6.33 11.50 13.03
C HIS A 35 6.61 10.56 11.84
N ARG A 36 5.63 9.73 11.48
CA ARG A 36 5.70 8.88 10.29
C ARG A 36 4.66 9.31 9.28
N LYS A 37 5.10 9.52 8.04
CA LYS A 37 4.23 9.76 6.88
C LYS A 37 4.72 8.94 5.69
N GLY A 38 3.99 7.88 5.34
CA GLY A 38 4.44 6.89 4.36
C GLY A 38 5.60 6.02 4.85
N ALA A 39 5.76 5.90 6.18
CA ALA A 39 6.78 5.11 6.83
C ALA A 39 6.16 4.28 7.95
N THR A 40 6.69 3.09 8.20
CA THR A 40 6.21 2.17 9.24
C THR A 40 7.25 2.07 10.36
N ARG A 41 6.78 1.72 11.56
CA ARG A 41 7.66 1.37 12.69
C ARG A 41 8.45 0.11 12.35
N ALA A 42 9.65 -0.02 12.89
CA ALA A 42 10.55 -1.14 12.67
C ALA A 42 11.35 -1.46 13.94
N PHE A 43 10.69 -1.92 15.00
CA PHE A 43 11.39 -2.32 16.23
C PHE A 43 12.03 -3.71 16.07
N PRO A 44 13.37 -3.83 16.24
CA PRO A 44 14.07 -5.11 16.19
C PRO A 44 13.84 -5.92 17.46
N ALA A 45 14.29 -7.17 17.43
CA ALA A 45 14.39 -8.02 18.62
C ALA A 45 15.07 -7.29 19.79
N GLY A 46 14.53 -7.48 21.00
CA GLY A 46 15.03 -6.87 22.23
C GLY A 46 14.72 -5.38 22.38
N HIS A 47 14.04 -4.74 21.43
CA HIS A 47 13.66 -3.33 21.57
C HIS A 47 12.74 -3.14 22.80
N PRO A 48 12.98 -2.14 23.67
CA PRO A 48 12.19 -1.95 24.90
C PRO A 48 10.68 -1.84 24.67
N GLY A 49 10.28 -1.23 23.56
CA GLY A 49 8.88 -1.12 23.14
C GLY A 49 8.19 -2.44 22.77
N LEU A 50 8.91 -3.56 22.77
CA LEU A 50 8.38 -4.91 22.51
C LEU A 50 8.34 -5.81 23.75
N LYS A 51 8.83 -5.34 24.90
CA LYS A 51 8.89 -6.14 26.14
C LYS A 51 7.51 -6.67 26.53
N GLY A 52 7.43 -7.98 26.81
CA GLY A 52 6.21 -8.70 27.16
C GLY A 52 5.28 -9.00 25.97
N THR A 53 5.68 -8.66 24.74
CA THR A 53 4.92 -8.98 23.53
C THR A 53 5.42 -10.26 22.88
N PHE A 54 4.60 -10.88 22.04
CA PHE A 54 4.99 -12.03 21.21
C PHE A 54 6.22 -11.78 20.33
N TRP A 55 6.55 -10.50 20.07
CA TRP A 55 7.62 -10.09 19.17
C TRP A 55 8.91 -9.69 19.91
N GLU A 56 8.99 -9.84 21.23
CA GLU A 56 10.15 -9.40 22.03
C GLU A 56 11.46 -9.99 21.50
N GLU A 57 11.50 -11.30 21.22
CA GLU A 57 12.73 -11.99 20.82
C GLU A 57 13.00 -11.91 19.30
N THR A 58 12.00 -11.56 18.49
CA THR A 58 12.11 -11.64 17.01
C THR A 58 12.06 -10.27 16.32
N GLY A 59 11.59 -9.23 17.01
CA GLY A 59 11.13 -8.01 16.38
C GLY A 59 9.75 -8.19 15.74
N HIS A 60 8.97 -7.11 15.67
CA HIS A 60 7.64 -7.17 15.08
C HIS A 60 7.72 -7.20 13.55
N PRO A 61 6.76 -7.83 12.85
CA PRO A 61 6.80 -7.85 11.39
C PRO A 61 6.54 -6.45 10.83
N VAL A 62 7.14 -6.16 9.68
CA VAL A 62 6.87 -4.94 8.91
C VAL A 62 6.22 -5.32 7.59
N LEU A 63 5.05 -4.76 7.32
CA LEU A 63 4.27 -5.07 6.13
C LEU A 63 4.54 -4.01 5.06
N ILE A 64 5.14 -4.41 3.94
CA ILE A 64 5.46 -3.53 2.81
C ILE A 64 4.61 -3.94 1.59
N PRO A 65 3.44 -3.32 1.38
CA PRO A 65 2.71 -3.45 0.12
C PRO A 65 3.54 -2.96 -1.08
N GLY A 66 3.61 -3.80 -2.11
CA GLY A 66 4.02 -3.40 -3.46
C GLY A 66 2.90 -2.70 -4.22
N SER A 67 2.93 -2.81 -5.55
CA SER A 67 1.78 -2.48 -6.39
C SER A 67 0.82 -3.67 -6.53
N ASN A 68 -0.31 -3.47 -7.20
CA ASN A 68 -1.29 -4.53 -7.48
C ASN A 68 -0.85 -5.56 -8.55
N LYS A 69 0.34 -5.41 -9.13
CA LYS A 69 1.04 -6.41 -9.97
C LYS A 69 2.55 -6.29 -9.72
N ASP A 70 2.93 -6.45 -8.45
CA ASP A 70 4.31 -6.50 -7.98
C ASP A 70 4.35 -7.21 -6.61
N TRP A 71 5.53 -7.60 -6.15
CA TRP A 71 5.73 -8.27 -4.87
C TRP A 71 5.38 -7.36 -3.69
N SER A 72 4.74 -7.94 -2.68
CA SER A 72 4.68 -7.38 -1.32
C SER A 72 5.61 -8.15 -0.40
N TYR A 73 6.05 -7.53 0.69
CA TYR A 73 7.07 -8.10 1.57
C TYR A 73 6.62 -8.05 3.02
N ILE A 74 7.01 -9.09 3.77
CA ILE A 74 7.04 -9.06 5.22
C ILE A 74 8.52 -9.01 5.61
N LEU A 75 8.90 -7.97 6.35
CA LEU A 75 10.27 -7.77 6.80
C LEU A 75 10.38 -7.98 8.31
N ARG A 76 11.59 -8.28 8.77
CA ARG A 76 12.00 -8.24 10.17
C ARG A 76 13.01 -7.12 10.40
N PRO A 77 12.73 -6.15 11.29
CA PRO A 77 13.66 -5.08 11.58
C PRO A 77 14.99 -5.60 12.10
N ALA A 78 16.07 -5.02 11.60
CA ALA A 78 17.41 -5.31 12.05
C ALA A 78 17.85 -4.28 13.11
N VAL A 79 18.92 -4.58 13.85
CA VAL A 79 19.48 -3.67 14.86
C VAL A 79 19.84 -2.30 14.27
N GLY A 80 20.19 -2.24 12.98
CA GLY A 80 20.48 -1.00 12.26
C GLY A 80 19.27 -0.07 12.07
N ALA A 81 18.04 -0.53 12.33
CA ALA A 81 16.83 0.30 12.29
C ALA A 81 16.91 1.52 13.22
N VAL A 82 17.77 1.50 14.25
CA VAL A 82 18.04 2.68 15.09
C VAL A 82 18.48 3.89 14.26
N ASN A 83 19.24 3.69 13.18
CA ASN A 83 19.75 4.76 12.31
C ASN A 83 18.64 5.52 11.56
N SER A 84 17.43 4.97 11.52
CA SER A 84 16.25 5.59 10.93
C SER A 84 15.17 5.93 11.96
N GLY A 85 15.53 6.00 13.25
CA GLY A 85 14.56 6.18 14.33
C GLY A 85 13.55 5.03 14.39
N PHE A 86 14.04 3.80 14.20
CA PHE A 86 13.25 2.57 14.13
C PHE A 86 12.10 2.66 13.12
N SER A 87 12.42 3.09 11.89
CA SER A 87 11.42 3.28 10.84
C SER A 87 11.90 2.78 9.48
N VAL A 88 11.00 2.27 8.66
CA VAL A 88 11.26 1.94 7.25
C VAL A 88 10.13 2.46 6.36
N ASN A 89 10.26 2.36 5.04
CA ASN A 89 9.20 2.79 4.12
C ASN A 89 7.90 1.98 4.37
N HIS A 90 6.77 2.47 3.84
CA HIS A 90 5.51 1.72 3.87
C HIS A 90 5.25 0.93 2.60
N GLY A 91 5.68 1.41 1.43
CA GLY A 91 5.43 0.74 0.17
C GLY A 91 6.38 1.18 -0.92
N ALA A 92 6.14 0.75 -2.16
CA ALA A 92 7.01 1.05 -3.30
C ALA A 92 7.05 2.55 -3.67
N GLY A 93 6.03 3.32 -3.29
CA GLY A 93 5.94 4.73 -3.62
C GLY A 93 5.51 4.98 -5.07
N ARG A 94 4.73 6.05 -5.27
CA ARG A 94 4.18 6.40 -6.59
C ARG A 94 5.25 7.14 -7.41
N ARG A 95 5.38 6.77 -8.69
CA ARG A 95 6.27 7.44 -9.67
C ARG A 95 5.51 8.16 -10.79
N MET A 96 4.23 7.85 -11.00
CA MET A 96 3.38 8.46 -12.03
C MET A 96 2.17 9.12 -11.38
N SER A 97 1.82 10.34 -11.81
CA SER A 97 0.62 11.00 -11.28
C SER A 97 -0.66 10.29 -11.75
N ARG A 98 -1.76 10.41 -10.98
CA ARG A 98 -3.06 9.81 -11.36
C ARG A 98 -3.55 10.31 -12.73
N GLY A 99 -3.39 11.61 -12.97
CA GLY A 99 -3.80 12.24 -14.23
C GLY A 99 -2.95 11.79 -15.42
N GLU A 100 -1.65 11.61 -15.20
CA GLU A 100 -0.76 11.06 -16.23
C GLU A 100 -1.10 9.61 -16.56
N ALA A 101 -1.30 8.77 -15.54
CA ALA A 101 -1.69 7.38 -15.74
C ALA A 101 -2.95 7.23 -16.61
N THR A 102 -3.95 8.09 -16.40
CA THR A 102 -5.18 8.10 -17.20
C THR A 102 -4.94 8.54 -18.65
N ARG A 103 -3.93 9.38 -18.90
CA ARG A 103 -3.60 9.89 -20.24
C ARG A 103 -2.66 8.97 -21.03
N SER A 104 -1.73 8.30 -20.35
CA SER A 104 -0.64 7.56 -20.98
C SER A 104 -0.86 6.05 -21.03
N LEU A 105 -1.64 5.48 -20.11
CA LEU A 105 -1.86 4.03 -20.06
C LEU A 105 -3.07 3.62 -20.90
N SER A 106 -2.91 2.52 -21.64
CA SER A 106 -4.01 1.88 -22.36
C SER A 106 -4.75 0.93 -21.42
N GLN A 107 -6.05 1.16 -21.24
CA GLN A 107 -6.90 0.27 -20.45
C GLN A 107 -6.80 -1.19 -20.91
N ARG A 108 -6.91 -1.42 -22.23
CA ARG A 108 -6.88 -2.77 -22.78
C ARG A 108 -5.55 -3.47 -22.48
N GLN A 109 -4.43 -2.78 -22.71
CA GLN A 109 -3.11 -3.38 -22.47
C GLN A 109 -2.91 -3.72 -20.99
N ILE A 110 -3.30 -2.81 -20.09
CA ILE A 110 -3.20 -3.07 -18.65
C ILE A 110 -4.11 -4.21 -18.22
N ASP A 111 -5.35 -4.28 -18.70
CA ASP A 111 -6.25 -5.39 -18.35
C ASP A 111 -5.72 -6.73 -18.89
N ASP A 112 -5.13 -6.74 -20.09
CA ASP A 112 -4.52 -7.93 -20.71
C ASP A 112 -3.28 -8.39 -19.91
N GLU A 113 -2.39 -7.47 -19.51
CA GLU A 113 -1.21 -7.78 -18.68
C GLU A 113 -1.57 -8.44 -17.35
N TYR A 114 -2.65 -7.99 -16.69
CA TYR A 114 -3.07 -8.57 -15.40
C TYR A 114 -3.71 -9.94 -15.58
N ARG A 115 -4.44 -10.14 -16.68
CA ARG A 115 -5.00 -11.44 -17.03
C ARG A 115 -3.91 -12.45 -17.32
N GLU A 116 -2.88 -12.05 -18.08
CA GLU A 116 -1.70 -12.87 -18.36
C GLU A 116 -0.92 -13.22 -17.08
N ALA A 117 -0.84 -12.27 -16.14
CA ALA A 117 -0.22 -12.50 -14.83
C ALA A 117 -1.08 -13.34 -13.87
N GLY A 118 -2.30 -13.74 -14.26
CA GLY A 118 -3.22 -14.52 -13.43
C GLY A 118 -3.78 -13.75 -12.23
N ILE A 119 -3.78 -12.42 -12.27
CA ILE A 119 -4.22 -11.57 -11.16
C ILE A 119 -5.68 -11.18 -11.37
N LEU A 120 -6.55 -11.58 -10.44
CA LEU A 120 -7.95 -11.16 -10.45
C LEU A 120 -8.10 -9.72 -9.97
N VAL A 121 -8.68 -8.84 -10.78
CA VAL A 121 -8.89 -7.44 -10.42
C VAL A 121 -10.36 -7.08 -10.47
N ASN A 122 -10.91 -6.67 -9.32
CA ASN A 122 -12.34 -6.40 -9.14
C ASN A 122 -13.25 -7.55 -9.66
N THR A 123 -14.56 -7.32 -9.72
CA THR A 123 -15.50 -8.30 -10.27
C THR A 123 -15.63 -8.24 -11.79
N ASP A 124 -15.19 -7.14 -12.41
CA ASP A 124 -15.30 -6.89 -13.85
C ASP A 124 -13.97 -7.11 -14.61
N GLY A 125 -12.90 -7.48 -13.89
CA GLY A 125 -11.57 -7.66 -14.48
C GLY A 125 -10.89 -6.34 -14.85
N ARG A 126 -11.48 -5.19 -14.51
CA ARG A 126 -11.00 -3.88 -14.96
C ARG A 126 -10.03 -3.27 -13.95
N VAL A 127 -8.81 -3.02 -14.40
CA VAL A 127 -7.75 -2.43 -13.57
C VAL A 127 -7.94 -0.92 -13.47
N PRO A 128 -7.93 -0.33 -12.25
CA PRO A 128 -7.86 1.13 -12.09
C PRO A 128 -6.51 1.64 -12.59
N LEU A 129 -6.52 2.36 -13.72
CA LEU A 129 -5.30 2.84 -14.38
C LEU A 129 -4.42 3.69 -13.45
N ASP A 130 -5.01 4.51 -12.58
CA ASP A 130 -4.26 5.37 -11.67
C ASP A 130 -3.57 4.61 -10.53
N GLU A 131 -3.83 3.31 -10.41
CA GLU A 131 -3.24 2.43 -9.41
C GLU A 131 -2.64 1.17 -10.01
N ALA A 132 -2.45 1.12 -11.33
CA ALA A 132 -1.79 0.01 -11.99
C ALA A 132 -0.28 0.01 -11.67
N ALA A 133 0.34 -1.17 -11.69
CA ALA A 133 1.78 -1.38 -11.53
C ALA A 133 2.69 -0.30 -12.14
N PRO A 134 2.53 0.15 -13.40
CA PRO A 134 3.39 1.19 -13.97
C PRO A 134 3.40 2.51 -13.18
N CYS A 135 2.40 2.78 -12.35
CA CYS A 135 2.31 3.98 -11.54
C CYS A 135 3.24 4.00 -10.31
N TYR A 136 3.81 2.86 -9.93
CA TYR A 136 4.65 2.72 -8.75
C TYR A 136 6.10 2.42 -9.14
N LYS A 137 7.05 2.65 -8.21
CA LYS A 137 8.42 2.15 -8.35
C LYS A 137 8.44 0.63 -8.23
N SER A 138 9.57 0.02 -8.58
CA SER A 138 9.80 -1.40 -8.30
C SER A 138 9.80 -1.65 -6.80
N SER A 139 9.04 -2.64 -6.35
CA SER A 139 9.06 -3.07 -4.96
C SER A 139 10.43 -3.59 -4.56
N GLU A 140 11.10 -4.33 -5.45
CA GLU A 140 12.44 -4.89 -5.24
C GLU A 140 13.48 -3.77 -5.01
N GLU A 141 13.49 -2.74 -5.86
CA GLU A 141 14.42 -1.61 -5.73
C GLU A 141 14.29 -0.91 -4.36
N VAL A 142 13.05 -0.73 -3.88
CA VAL A 142 12.79 -0.08 -2.60
C VAL A 142 13.19 -0.98 -1.43
N ILE A 143 12.97 -2.29 -1.54
CA ILE A 143 13.37 -3.25 -0.50
C ILE A 143 14.89 -3.42 -0.45
N ASP A 144 15.57 -3.46 -1.59
CA ASP A 144 17.03 -3.55 -1.65
C ASP A 144 17.69 -2.38 -0.95
N ALA A 145 17.11 -1.17 -1.04
CA ALA A 145 17.60 -0.02 -0.28
C ALA A 145 17.46 -0.20 1.25
N VAL A 146 16.34 -0.77 1.72
CA VAL A 146 16.10 -1.04 3.15
C VAL A 146 17.06 -2.09 3.69
N VAL A 147 17.24 -3.18 2.94
CA VAL A 147 18.13 -4.29 3.31
C VAL A 147 19.58 -3.86 3.24
N GLY A 148 19.97 -3.16 2.16
CA GLY A 148 21.34 -2.65 1.98
C GLY A 148 21.75 -1.63 3.03
N ALA A 149 20.80 -0.85 3.57
CA ALA A 149 21.03 0.04 4.70
C ALA A 149 21.05 -0.67 6.06
N GLY A 150 20.83 -1.98 6.11
CA GLY A 150 20.82 -2.77 7.34
C GLY A 150 19.65 -2.46 8.27
N LEU A 151 18.54 -1.92 7.75
CA LEU A 151 17.38 -1.51 8.55
C LEU A 151 16.41 -2.67 8.80
N ALA A 152 16.27 -3.59 7.86
CA ALA A 152 15.44 -4.78 7.98
C ALA A 152 15.92 -5.90 7.05
N THR A 153 15.44 -7.12 7.27
CA THR A 153 15.67 -8.30 6.43
C THR A 153 14.35 -8.83 5.89
N ILE A 154 14.38 -9.50 4.73
CA ILE A 154 13.17 -10.09 4.13
C ILE A 154 12.85 -11.41 4.82
N GLU A 155 11.64 -11.55 5.36
CA GLU A 155 11.14 -12.82 5.90
C GLU A 155 10.27 -13.54 4.86
N TYR A 156 9.35 -12.81 4.21
CA TYR A 156 8.49 -13.36 3.16
C TYR A 156 8.38 -12.43 1.96
N LYS A 157 8.29 -13.02 0.76
CA LYS A 157 7.87 -12.35 -0.48
C LYS A 157 6.49 -12.90 -0.89
N LEU A 158 5.57 -12.01 -1.26
CA LEU A 158 4.17 -12.32 -1.53
C LEU A 158 3.76 -11.83 -2.93
N TRP A 159 3.30 -12.74 -3.79
CA TRP A 159 2.74 -12.38 -5.10
C TRP A 159 1.22 -12.20 -4.99
N PRO A 160 0.65 -11.12 -5.55
CA PRO A 160 -0.80 -10.91 -5.49
C PRO A 160 -1.56 -11.94 -6.35
N LEU A 161 -2.58 -12.57 -5.77
CA LEU A 161 -3.56 -13.39 -6.51
C LEU A 161 -4.79 -12.57 -6.92
N ALA A 162 -5.15 -11.58 -6.11
CA ALA A 162 -6.27 -10.70 -6.38
C ALA A 162 -6.03 -9.29 -5.83
N SER A 163 -6.53 -8.29 -6.56
CA SER A 163 -6.58 -6.89 -6.13
C SER A 163 -8.02 -6.40 -6.24
N LEU A 164 -8.72 -6.38 -5.10
CA LEU A 164 -10.08 -5.86 -5.00
C LEU A 164 -10.05 -4.44 -4.48
N LYS A 165 -10.67 -3.50 -5.19
CA LYS A 165 -10.72 -2.11 -4.79
C LYS A 165 -12.16 -1.63 -4.72
N GLY A 166 -12.41 -0.71 -3.79
CA GLY A 166 -13.72 -0.08 -3.67
C GLY A 166 -14.06 0.66 -4.96
N THR A 167 -14.89 0.05 -5.80
CA THR A 167 -15.53 0.76 -6.89
C THR A 167 -16.72 1.48 -6.28
N ASP A 168 -16.51 2.70 -5.78
CA ASP A 168 -17.64 3.59 -5.51
C ASP A 168 -18.47 3.62 -6.79
N GLY A 169 -19.71 3.12 -6.71
CA GLY A 169 -20.52 2.80 -7.87
C GLY A 169 -20.52 3.95 -8.85
N ARG A 170 -19.71 3.84 -9.92
CA ARG A 170 -19.80 4.69 -11.10
C ARG A 170 -21.09 4.28 -11.81
N LYS A 171 -22.24 4.62 -11.21
CA LYS A 171 -23.43 4.95 -11.97
C LYS A 171 -22.96 6.05 -12.92
N GLN A 172 -22.74 5.67 -14.17
CA GLN A 172 -22.65 6.59 -15.28
C GLN A 172 -23.84 7.54 -15.19
N LYS A 173 -23.66 8.72 -14.58
CA LYS A 173 -24.47 9.87 -14.93
C LYS A 173 -24.09 10.17 -16.38
N ARG A 174 -24.73 9.48 -17.32
CA ARG A 174 -24.95 10.00 -18.67
C ARG A 174 -25.60 11.36 -18.45
N ARG A 175 -24.79 12.43 -18.46
CA ARG A 175 -25.29 13.79 -18.61
C ARG A 175 -26.03 13.78 -19.94
N GLY A 176 -27.33 13.54 -19.90
CA GLY A 176 -28.21 13.86 -21.00
C GLY A 176 -27.91 15.29 -21.41
N LYS A 177 -27.67 15.51 -22.69
CA LYS A 177 -27.55 16.83 -23.29
C LYS A 177 -28.85 17.58 -22.99
N GLY A 178 -28.86 18.36 -21.91
CA GLY A 178 -29.93 19.32 -21.63
C GLY A 178 -29.84 20.42 -22.69
N GLY A 179 -30.87 20.51 -23.53
CA GLY A 179 -31.03 21.56 -24.53
C GLY A 179 -30.97 22.95 -23.88
N LYS A 180 -30.39 23.92 -24.60
CA LYS A 180 -30.37 25.33 -24.20
C LYS A 180 -31.81 25.85 -24.06
N PRO A 181 -32.19 26.52 -22.97
CA PRO A 181 -33.46 27.22 -22.90
C PRO A 181 -33.39 28.50 -23.76
N GLN A 182 -34.37 28.63 -24.65
CA GLN A 182 -34.59 29.79 -25.51
C GLN A 182 -35.07 30.96 -24.64
N LYS A 183 -34.33 32.09 -24.63
CA LYS A 183 -34.75 33.30 -23.93
C LYS A 183 -35.91 33.93 -24.70
N THR A 184 -37.13 33.81 -24.18
CA THR A 184 -38.25 34.67 -24.57
C THR A 184 -38.14 36.00 -23.83
N ARG A 185 -37.95 37.08 -24.59
CA ARG A 185 -38.21 38.45 -24.14
C ARG A 185 -39.72 38.64 -24.04
N SER A 186 -40.22 39.19 -22.95
CA SER A 186 -41.45 39.98 -22.99
C SER A 186 -41.33 41.16 -22.04
N HIS A 187 -41.59 42.34 -22.62
CA HIS A 187 -41.94 43.57 -21.93
C HIS A 187 -43.10 43.35 -20.96
N PHE A 188 -43.02 43.89 -19.75
CA PHE A 188 -43.78 45.05 -19.25
C PHE A 188 -43.13 45.51 -17.95
#